data_AF-A0A7M3ZUH4-F1
#
_entry.id   AF-A0A7M3ZUH4-F1
#
_cell.length_a   1.000
_cell.length_b   1.000
_cell.length_c   1.000
_cell.angle_alpha   90.00
_cell.angle_beta   90.00
_cell.angle_gamma   90.00
#
_symmetry.space_group_name_H-M   'P 1'
#
loop_
_entity.id
_entity.type
_entity.pdbx_description
1 polymer ?
#
loop_
_entity_poly.entity_id
_entity_poly.type
_entity_poly.pdbx_seq_one_letter_code
_entity_poly.pdbx_strand_id
1 'polypeptide(L)' 'MNEEQSPRNMLLVGAGGIGTHMAELLVAGLRRVNLQGSITLMDADIVEASNLGHQRYAPADIGRAKVTC' A
#
# COMPACT_ATOMS: atom_id res chain seq x y z
N MET A 1 -29.96 3.14 -13.59
CA MET A 1 -29.58 3.99 -12.45
C MET A 1 -28.07 3.96 -12.40
N ASN A 2 -27.39 5.06 -12.76
CA ASN A 2 -25.94 5.14 -12.53
C ASN A 2 -25.79 5.38 -11.03
N GLU A 3 -25.42 4.34 -10.29
CA GLU A 3 -24.97 4.54 -8.92
C GLU A 3 -23.70 5.39 -8.99
N GLU A 4 -23.78 6.65 -8.57
CA GLU A 4 -22.59 7.45 -8.33
C GLU A 4 -21.75 6.71 -7.30
N GLN A 5 -20.68 6.06 -7.76
CA GLN A 5 -19.82 5.30 -6.89
C GLN A 5 -19.00 6.28 -6.05
N SER A 6 -19.43 6.48 -4.81
CA SER A 6 -18.76 7.38 -3.87
C SER A 6 -17.27 7.00 -3.76
N PRO A 7 -16.36 7.98 -3.79
CA PRO A 7 -14.94 7.72 -3.61
C PRO A 7 -14.71 6.95 -2.31
N ARG A 8 -13.98 5.84 -2.38
CA ARG A 8 -13.68 5.02 -1.20
C ARG A 8 -12.40 5.51 -0.54
N ASN A 9 -12.52 6.03 0.68
CA ASN A 9 -11.37 6.35 1.52
C ASN A 9 -11.03 5.11 2.36
N MET A 10 -9.83 4.58 2.16
CA MET A 10 -9.36 3.36 2.82
C MET A 10 -8.10 3.67 3.62
N LEU A 11 -8.00 3.11 4.83
CA LEU A 11 -6.78 3.10 5.62
C LEU A 11 -6.21 1.68 5.61
N LEU A 12 -4.96 1.53 5.18
CA LEU A 12 -4.19 0.29 5.30
C LEU A 12 -3.16 0.46 6.42
N VAL A 13 -3.37 -0.28 7.51
CA VAL A 13 -2.47 -0.28 8.67
C VAL A 13 -1.52 -1.46 8.56
N GLY A 14 -0.22 -1.16 8.49
CA GLY A 14 0.87 -2.09 8.22
C GLY A 14 1.29 -2.05 6.75
N ALA A 15 2.57 -1.75 6.54
CA ALA A 15 3.31 -1.79 5.28
C ALA A 15 4.39 -2.88 5.33
N GLY A 16 4.14 -3.98 6.06
CA GLY A 16 5.00 -5.16 6.04
C GLY A 16 4.80 -6.05 4.80
N GLY A 17 5.05 -7.35 4.93
CA GLY A 17 4.92 -8.30 3.82
C GLY A 17 3.51 -8.36 3.23
N ILE A 18 2.48 -8.40 4.08
CA ILE A 18 1.08 -8.37 3.63
C ILE A 18 0.71 -6.99 3.10
N GLY A 19 1.05 -5.93 3.84
CA GLY A 19 0.68 -4.55 3.50
C GLY A 19 1.17 -4.13 2.12
N THR A 20 2.44 -4.40 1.83
CA THR A 20 3.05 -4.07 0.53
C THR A 20 2.39 -4.81 -0.64
N HIS A 21 2.11 -6.11 -0.48
CA HIS A 21 1.40 -6.89 -1.51
C HIS A 21 -0.06 -6.46 -1.67
N MET A 22 -0.75 -6.19 -0.56
CA MET A 22 -2.14 -5.75 -0.58
C MET A 22 -2.28 -4.39 -1.25
N ALA A 23 -1.39 -3.44 -0.98
CA ALA A 23 -1.41 -2.13 -1.64
C ALA A 23 -1.30 -2.26 -3.17
N GLU A 24 -0.37 -3.09 -3.66
CA GLU A 24 -0.17 -3.33 -5.10
C GLU A 24 -1.42 -3.96 -5.75
N LEU A 25 -1.96 -5.01 -5.15
CA LEU A 25 -3.15 -5.70 -5.66
C LEU A 25 -4.41 -4.84 -5.57
N LEU A 26 -4.57 -4.06 -4.49
CA LEU A 26 -5.72 -3.19 -4.27
C LEU A 26 -5.76 -2.08 -5.32
N VAL A 27 -4.63 -1.41 -5.58
CA VAL A 27 -4.53 -0.38 -6.63
C VAL A 27 -4.87 -0.96 -8.00
N ALA A 28 -4.35 -2.14 -8.33
CA ALA A 28 -4.67 -2.81 -9.60
C ALA A 28 -6.16 -3.16 -9.70
N GLY A 29 -6.75 -3.69 -8.63
CA GLY A 29 -8.17 -4.04 -8.55
C GLY A 29 -9.11 -2.84 -8.71
N LEU A 30 -8.85 -1.75 -7.97
CA LEU A 30 -9.63 -0.52 -8.04
C LEU A 30 -9.61 0.10 -9.45
N ARG A 31 -8.43 0.14 -10.08
CA ARG A 31 -8.28 0.60 -11.47
C ARG A 31 -9.09 -0.26 -12.44
N ARG A 32 -9.08 -1.59 -12.28
CA ARG A 32 -9.80 -2.51 -13.15
C ARG A 32 -11.31 -2.32 -13.14
N VAL A 33 -11.88 -1.94 -12.00
CA VAL A 33 -13.32 -1.70 -11.84
C VAL A 33 -13.71 -0.21 -11.98
N ASN A 34 -12.76 0.64 -12.40
CA ASN A 34 -12.93 2.09 -12.52
C ASN A 34 -13.46 2.75 -11.22
N LEU A 35 -13.04 2.23 -10.06
CA LEU A 35 -13.42 2.78 -8.76
C LEU A 35 -12.38 3.78 -8.28
N GLN A 36 -12.82 5.02 -8.07
CA GLN A 36 -11.97 6.10 -7.57
C GLN A 36 -11.96 6.13 -6.03
N GLY A 37 -10.87 6.60 -5.45
CA GLY A 37 -10.71 6.68 -3.99
C GLY A 37 -9.29 7.03 -3.57
N SER A 38 -9.06 7.05 -2.27
CA SER A 38 -7.75 7.28 -1.66
C SER A 38 -7.39 6.11 -0.74
N ILE A 39 -6.14 5.68 -0.79
CA ILE A 39 -5.58 4.72 0.16
C ILE A 39 -4.55 5.46 1.00
N THR A 40 -4.78 5.56 2.30
CA THR A 40 -3.80 6.04 3.26
C THR A 40 -3.03 4.85 3.81
N LEU A 41 -1.70 4.90 3.76
CA LEU A 41 -0.83 3.90 4.38
C LEU A 41 -0.39 4.39 5.75
N MET A 42 -0.42 3.50 6.74
CA MET A 42 0.07 3.79 8.09
C MET A 42 0.97 2.64 8.55
N ASP A 43 2.22 2.96 8.86
CA ASP A 43 3.18 2.07 9.50
C ASP A 43 4.19 2.95 10.25
N ALA A 44 4.59 2.54 11.45
CA ALA A 44 5.54 3.28 12.28
C ALA A 44 6.99 2.81 12.06
N ASP A 45 7.19 1.69 11.37
CA ASP A 45 8.49 1.08 11.17
C ASP A 45 9.29 1.74 10.03
N ILE A 46 10.59 1.52 10.09
CA ILE A 46 11.52 1.74 8.99
C ILE A 46 11.83 0.44 8.24
N VAL A 47 12.39 0.55 7.04
CA VAL A 47 12.87 -0.61 6.29
C VAL A 47 14.19 -1.10 6.86
N GLU A 48 14.25 -2.38 7.20
CA GLU A 48 15.45 -3.09 7.63
C GLU A 48 15.92 -4.08 6.55
N ALA A 49 17.20 -4.46 6.56
CA ALA A 49 17.75 -5.43 5.60
C ALA A 49 17.03 -6.78 5.62
N SER A 50 16.53 -7.21 6.79
CA SER A 50 15.76 -8.45 6.96
C SER A 50 14.40 -8.42 6.26
N ASN A 51 13.88 -7.23 5.94
CA ASN A 51 12.58 -7.05 5.29
C ASN A 51 12.64 -7.36 3.79
N LEU A 52 13.79 -7.17 3.13
CA LEU A 52 13.92 -7.25 1.67
C LEU A 52 13.51 -8.61 1.09
N GLY A 53 13.62 -9.70 1.86
CA GLY A 53 13.30 -11.05 1.40
C GLY A 53 11.80 -11.36 1.33
N HIS A 54 10.95 -10.56 1.98
CA HIS A 54 9.51 -10.85 2.09
C HIS A 54 8.61 -9.60 2.10
N GLN A 55 9.19 -8.42 1.88
CA GLN A 55 8.49 -7.14 1.77
C GLN A 55 8.97 -6.44 0.49
N ARG A 56 8.10 -5.63 -0.13
CA ARG A 56 8.40 -5.00 -1.42
C ARG A 56 9.23 -3.72 -1.26
N TYR A 57 10.45 -3.85 -0.75
CA TYR A 57 11.41 -2.76 -0.62
C TYR A 57 12.69 -3.05 -1.41
N ALA A 58 13.37 -2.01 -1.85
CA ALA A 58 14.68 -2.10 -2.48
C ALA A 58 15.81 -1.90 -1.46
N PRO A 59 17.06 -2.33 -1.75
CA PRO A 59 18.20 -2.04 -0.89
C PRO A 59 18.41 -0.55 -0.60
N ALA A 60 18.04 0.32 -1.55
CA ALA A 60 18.10 1.78 -1.40
C ALA A 60 17.09 2.34 -0.36
N ASP A 61 16.12 1.52 0.06
CA ASP A 61 15.09 1.94 1.00
C ASP A 61 15.46 1.71 2.46
N ILE A 62 16.52 0.96 2.75
CA ILE A 62 16.95 0.66 4.11
C ILE A 62 17.16 1.96 4.90
N GLY A 63 16.54 2.04 6.08
CA GLY A 63 16.57 3.22 6.96
C GLY A 63 15.49 4.26 6.65
N ARG A 64 14.74 4.14 5.55
CA ARG A 64 13.58 5.01 5.26
C ARG A 64 12.34 4.49 5.98
N ALA A 65 11.38 5.38 6.23
CA ALA A 65 10.07 4.99 6.74
C ALA A 65 9.35 4.13 5.69
N LYS A 66 8.78 2.99 6.12
CA LYS A 66 8.11 2.01 5.24
C LYS A 66 7.07 2.65 4.31
N VAL A 67 6.31 3.61 4.84
CA VAL A 67 5.25 4.34 4.11
C VAL A 67 5.76 5.36 3.08
N THR A 68 7.06 5.63 3.02
CA THR A 68 7.66 6.63 2.12
C THR A 68 8.52 6.05 1.01
N CYS A 69 8.69 4.72 0.99
CA CYS A 69 9.65 4.04 0.13
C CYS A 69 9.24 4.05 -1.34
#